data_AF-A0A367ECG9-F1
#
_entry.id   AF-A0A367ECG9-F1
#
_cell.length_a   1.000
_cell.length_b   1.000
_cell.length_c   1.000
_cell.angle_alpha   90.00
_cell.angle_beta   90.00
_cell.angle_gamma   90.00
#
_symmetry.space_group_name_H-M   'P 1'
#
loop_
_entity.id
_entity.type
_entity.pdbx_description
1 polymer ?
#
loop_
_entity_poly.entity_id
_entity_poly.type
_entity_poly.pdbx_seq_one_letter_code
_entity_poly.pdbx_strand_id
1 'polypeptide(L)'
;MLLADIAQTSARITEASGRNEKVALLAELFGRTGPDEVPVVVTYLAGRLPQRRTGVGWSTLGELPPPAARPTLTIAETDAAFAALARVSGKGAQAARKRQLDALLERATEDEQHFLVRLIGGELRQGALDAFAVEGLAAAIGAEPGEVRRAVMLGGSLGTVAQALLAEGPAALSRFGLEVGRPVLPMLAHTARSVDEALDKLGPCAVEEKLDGIRVQVHKDGDLVRVYTRTLEEITDRLPEAAEAARQADAGRAVLDGEVIALGEDGWPRPFQEVSGRVASRLDVAGASSELPLYPVFFDVLSLDGEDLLEKPSVQRHAALARVLPEERRVRRVPVPDPQDERAREAVRGFAEQVLARGHEGVVVKALDAGYSAGRRGASWLKVKPVHTLDLVVLGAEWGHGRRAGKLSNLHLGARREDGTFAMLGKTFKGLTDALLTWQTARLGELSLEDTAWGVRVSPEQVVEIAFDGVQRSTRYPEGVTLRFARVVRYREDKRPEEADTVETVTAMLR
;
A
#
# COMPACT_ATOMS: atom_id res chain seq x y z
N MET A 1 -13.74 -2.86 -30.76
CA MET A 1 -14.66 -3.68 -29.93
C MET A 1 -15.87 -2.83 -29.49
N LEU A 2 -17.04 -3.44 -29.24
CA LEU A 2 -18.22 -2.72 -28.76
C LEU A 2 -18.13 -2.44 -27.25
N LEU A 3 -18.77 -1.38 -26.78
CA LEU A 3 -18.88 -1.07 -25.36
C LEU A 3 -19.63 -2.19 -24.61
N ALA A 4 -20.65 -2.78 -25.25
CA ALA A 4 -21.38 -3.93 -24.73
C ALA A 4 -20.48 -5.10 -24.31
N ASP A 5 -19.38 -5.36 -25.01
CA ASP A 5 -18.43 -6.44 -24.63
C ASP A 5 -17.79 -6.19 -23.26
N ILE A 6 -17.47 -4.92 -22.95
CA ILE A 6 -16.94 -4.52 -21.63
C ILE A 6 -18.05 -4.56 -20.58
N ALA A 7 -19.24 -4.01 -20.89
CA ALA A 7 -20.36 -3.95 -19.95
C ALA A 7 -20.77 -5.35 -19.49
N GLN A 8 -20.92 -6.28 -20.43
CA GLN A 8 -21.26 -7.68 -20.16
C GLN A 8 -20.15 -8.39 -19.38
N THR A 9 -18.89 -8.21 -19.77
CA THR A 9 -17.75 -8.80 -19.04
C THR A 9 -17.71 -8.26 -17.60
N SER A 10 -17.91 -6.96 -17.39
CA SER A 10 -17.94 -6.33 -16.06
C SER A 10 -19.08 -6.86 -15.20
N ALA A 11 -20.27 -7.11 -15.78
CA ALA A 11 -21.40 -7.71 -15.07
C ALA A 11 -21.09 -9.16 -14.66
N ARG A 12 -20.65 -10.00 -15.60
CA ARG A 12 -20.26 -11.41 -15.36
C ARG A 12 -19.17 -11.54 -14.30
N ILE A 13 -18.18 -10.64 -14.30
CA ILE A 13 -17.12 -10.59 -13.29
C ILE A 13 -17.66 -10.27 -11.89
N THR A 14 -18.70 -9.45 -11.81
CA THR A 14 -19.36 -9.08 -10.54
C THR A 14 -20.12 -10.27 -9.97
N GLU A 15 -20.77 -11.05 -10.82
CA GLU A 15 -21.54 -12.25 -10.46
C GLU A 15 -20.64 -13.47 -10.17
N ALA A 16 -19.47 -13.55 -10.81
CA ALA A 16 -18.55 -14.66 -10.67
C ALA A 16 -18.11 -14.88 -9.21
N SER A 17 -18.26 -16.12 -8.76
CA SER A 17 -17.98 -16.52 -7.37
C SER A 17 -16.51 -16.87 -7.15
N GLY A 18 -15.82 -17.32 -8.21
CA GLY A 18 -14.45 -17.82 -8.15
C GLY A 18 -13.42 -16.95 -8.89
N ARG A 19 -12.18 -16.99 -8.42
CA ARG A 19 -11.04 -16.33 -9.09
C ARG A 19 -10.84 -16.83 -10.52
N ASN A 20 -10.86 -18.14 -10.73
CA ASN A 20 -10.57 -18.74 -12.04
C ASN A 20 -11.59 -18.31 -13.10
N GLU A 21 -12.86 -18.21 -12.71
CA GLU A 21 -13.92 -17.71 -13.58
C GLU A 21 -13.67 -16.26 -14.01
N LYS A 22 -13.31 -15.38 -13.06
CA LYS A 22 -12.96 -13.97 -13.37
C LYS A 22 -11.77 -13.85 -14.31
N VAL A 23 -10.74 -14.68 -14.10
CA VAL A 23 -9.55 -14.72 -14.96
C VAL A 23 -9.92 -15.18 -16.37
N ALA A 24 -10.76 -16.22 -16.51
CA ALA A 24 -11.21 -16.71 -17.81
C ALA A 24 -12.03 -15.66 -18.58
N LEU A 25 -12.93 -14.94 -17.91
CA LEU A 25 -13.70 -13.84 -18.50
C LEU A 25 -12.78 -12.71 -19.04
N LEU A 26 -11.76 -12.35 -18.26
CA LEU A 26 -10.80 -11.34 -18.66
C LEU A 26 -9.90 -11.82 -19.80
N ALA A 27 -9.52 -13.09 -19.81
CA ALA A 27 -8.75 -13.68 -20.91
C ALA A 27 -9.56 -13.68 -22.23
N GLU A 28 -10.85 -14.05 -22.17
CA GLU A 28 -11.77 -14.00 -23.31
C GLU A 28 -11.91 -12.57 -23.86
N LEU A 29 -12.02 -11.58 -22.97
CA LEU A 29 -12.10 -10.17 -23.36
C LEU A 29 -10.79 -9.69 -24.01
N PHE A 30 -9.64 -9.93 -23.38
CA PHE A 30 -8.35 -9.48 -23.91
C PHE A 30 -7.99 -10.17 -25.22
N GLY A 31 -8.34 -11.45 -25.40
CA GLY A 31 -8.12 -12.18 -26.65
C GLY A 31 -8.88 -11.61 -27.85
N ARG A 32 -9.93 -10.80 -27.62
CA ARG A 32 -10.70 -10.10 -28.66
C ARG A 32 -10.40 -8.60 -28.74
N THR A 33 -9.53 -8.08 -27.87
CA THR A 33 -9.23 -6.65 -27.77
C THR A 33 -8.07 -6.29 -28.69
N GLY A 34 -8.21 -5.22 -29.49
CA GLY A 34 -7.10 -4.70 -30.29
C GLY A 34 -6.04 -3.99 -29.44
N PRO A 35 -4.76 -3.97 -29.87
CA PRO A 35 -3.69 -3.32 -29.10
C PRO A 35 -3.93 -1.84 -28.78
N ASP A 36 -4.58 -1.10 -29.67
CA ASP A 36 -4.86 0.33 -29.46
C ASP A 36 -6.06 0.58 -28.52
N GLU A 37 -6.95 -0.41 -28.37
CA GLU A 37 -8.12 -0.32 -27.50
C GLU A 37 -7.82 -0.73 -26.06
N VAL A 38 -6.84 -1.64 -25.87
CA VAL A 38 -6.60 -2.25 -24.55
C VAL A 38 -6.26 -1.27 -23.42
N PRO A 39 -5.55 -0.15 -23.62
CA PRO A 39 -5.31 0.81 -22.54
C PRO A 39 -6.63 1.40 -22.01
N VAL A 40 -7.60 1.66 -22.88
CA VAL A 40 -8.93 2.15 -22.51
C VAL A 40 -9.73 1.05 -21.83
N VAL A 41 -9.74 -0.17 -22.40
CA VAL A 41 -10.41 -1.35 -21.82
C VAL A 41 -9.95 -1.61 -20.39
N VAL A 42 -8.64 -1.64 -20.16
CA VAL A 42 -8.04 -1.84 -18.82
C VAL A 42 -8.46 -0.73 -17.87
N THR A 43 -8.50 0.52 -18.35
CA THR A 43 -8.84 1.67 -17.51
C THR A 43 -10.31 1.65 -17.09
N TYR A 44 -11.22 1.34 -18.02
CA TYR A 44 -12.65 1.12 -17.74
C TYR A 44 -12.86 -0.11 -16.84
N LEU A 45 -12.10 -1.18 -17.11
CA LEU A 45 -11.79 -2.38 -16.31
C LEU A 45 -11.46 -2.15 -14.83
N ALA A 46 -10.96 -0.96 -14.52
CA ALA A 46 -10.54 -0.57 -13.19
C ALA A 46 -11.42 0.55 -12.58
N GLY A 47 -12.53 0.88 -13.26
CA GLY A 47 -13.53 1.83 -12.82
C GLY A 47 -13.03 3.26 -12.92
N ARG A 48 -12.09 3.51 -13.85
CA ARG A 48 -11.46 4.80 -14.07
C ARG A 48 -11.74 5.27 -15.49
N LEU A 49 -11.75 6.59 -15.65
CA LEU A 49 -11.75 7.23 -16.97
C LEU A 49 -10.34 7.71 -17.29
N PRO A 50 -9.81 7.46 -18.51
CA PRO A 50 -8.51 8.01 -18.93
C PRO A 50 -8.42 9.53 -18.75
N GLN A 51 -9.54 10.23 -18.95
CA GLN A 51 -9.66 11.69 -18.83
C GLN A 51 -9.65 12.19 -17.37
N ARG A 52 -9.77 11.30 -16.39
CA ARG A 52 -9.94 11.56 -14.94
C ARG A 52 -11.20 12.33 -14.60
N ARG A 53 -11.33 13.58 -15.06
CA ARG A 53 -12.48 14.45 -14.81
C ARG A 53 -13.17 14.81 -16.13
N THR A 54 -14.41 14.36 -16.30
CA THR A 54 -15.28 14.76 -17.42
C THR A 54 -16.09 16.01 -17.11
N GLY A 55 -16.14 16.43 -15.83
CA GLY A 55 -16.95 17.57 -15.38
C GLY A 55 -18.45 17.26 -15.29
N VAL A 56 -18.83 15.99 -15.41
CA VAL A 56 -20.17 15.45 -15.19
C VAL A 56 -20.32 15.13 -13.70
N GLY A 57 -21.35 15.68 -13.05
CA GLY A 57 -21.67 15.40 -11.66
C GLY A 57 -22.86 14.46 -11.51
N TRP A 58 -23.10 13.98 -10.29
CA TRP A 58 -24.22 13.09 -9.94
C TRP A 58 -25.59 13.63 -10.40
N SER A 59 -25.79 14.94 -10.34
CA SER A 59 -27.04 15.59 -10.78
C SER A 59 -27.30 15.46 -12.29
N THR A 60 -26.25 15.23 -13.09
CA THR A 60 -26.36 15.04 -14.55
C THR A 60 -26.69 13.59 -14.92
N LEU A 61 -26.53 12.65 -13.97
CA LEU A 61 -26.78 11.21 -14.14
C LEU A 61 -28.15 10.77 -13.61
N GLY A 62 -28.93 11.68 -13.01
CA GLY A 62 -30.20 11.34 -12.34
C GLY A 62 -31.38 11.06 -13.28
N GLU A 63 -31.35 11.58 -14.51
CA GLU A 63 -32.36 11.34 -15.54
C GLU A 63 -31.68 10.83 -16.81
N LEU A 64 -31.83 9.53 -17.08
CA LEU A 64 -31.25 8.87 -18.24
C LEU A 64 -32.25 8.88 -19.41
N PRO A 65 -31.77 9.05 -20.66
CA PRO A 65 -32.63 8.91 -21.84
C PRO A 65 -33.02 7.45 -22.07
N PRO A 66 -34.09 7.18 -22.86
CA PRO A 66 -34.47 5.82 -23.23
C PRO A 66 -33.30 5.05 -23.87
N PRO A 67 -33.05 3.78 -23.47
CA PRO A 67 -31.93 3.01 -24.00
C PRO A 67 -32.16 2.56 -25.45
N ALA A 68 -31.07 2.41 -26.19
CA ALA A 68 -31.08 1.82 -27.52
C ALA A 68 -31.41 0.32 -27.47
N ALA A 69 -32.12 -0.17 -28.50
CA ALA A 69 -32.50 -1.59 -28.58
C ALA A 69 -31.33 -2.53 -28.95
N ARG A 70 -30.24 -2.00 -29.53
CA ARG A 70 -29.09 -2.77 -29.97
C ARG A 70 -27.80 -2.00 -29.69
N PRO A 71 -26.70 -2.69 -29.33
CA PRO A 71 -25.43 -2.03 -29.07
C PRO A 71 -24.80 -1.53 -30.36
N THR A 72 -24.41 -0.25 -30.36
CA THR A 72 -23.72 0.39 -31.51
C THR A 72 -22.47 1.17 -31.10
N LEU A 73 -22.30 1.43 -29.80
CA LEU A 73 -21.18 2.19 -29.30
C LEU A 73 -19.90 1.36 -29.34
N THR A 74 -18.84 1.91 -29.92
CA THR A 74 -17.50 1.34 -29.80
C THR A 74 -16.77 1.95 -28.61
N ILE A 75 -15.72 1.28 -28.14
CA ILE A 75 -14.85 1.79 -27.08
C ILE A 75 -14.19 3.11 -27.49
N ALA A 76 -13.67 3.17 -28.72
CA ALA A 76 -13.02 4.35 -29.27
C ALA A 76 -13.98 5.55 -29.36
N GLU A 77 -15.22 5.33 -29.83
CA GLU A 77 -16.24 6.39 -29.88
C GLU A 77 -16.62 6.88 -28.47
N THR A 78 -16.76 5.96 -27.52
CA THR A 78 -17.12 6.27 -26.13
C THR A 78 -16.01 7.09 -25.46
N ASP A 79 -14.75 6.68 -25.62
CA ASP A 79 -13.60 7.41 -25.08
C ASP A 79 -13.44 8.80 -25.70
N ALA A 80 -13.64 8.92 -27.03
CA ALA A 80 -13.64 10.20 -27.73
C ALA A 80 -14.77 11.12 -27.23
N ALA A 81 -15.96 10.58 -26.94
CA ALA A 81 -17.06 11.34 -26.36
C ALA A 81 -16.72 11.86 -24.96
N PHE A 82 -16.11 11.04 -24.09
CA PHE A 82 -15.64 11.50 -22.78
C PHE A 82 -14.53 12.56 -22.88
N ALA A 83 -13.61 12.42 -23.83
CA ALA A 83 -12.60 13.43 -24.12
C ALA A 83 -13.21 14.75 -24.64
N ALA A 84 -14.33 14.69 -25.38
CA ALA A 84 -15.08 15.89 -25.77
C ALA A 84 -15.75 16.55 -24.55
N LEU A 85 -16.43 15.79 -23.69
CA LEU A 85 -17.06 16.29 -22.45
C LEU A 85 -16.06 16.99 -21.53
N ALA A 86 -14.87 16.40 -21.35
CA ALA A 86 -13.81 16.94 -20.50
C ALA A 86 -13.29 18.29 -20.99
N ARG A 87 -13.35 18.56 -22.31
CA ARG A 87 -12.91 19.82 -22.92
C ARG A 87 -13.96 20.93 -22.86
N VAL A 88 -15.23 20.60 -22.61
CA VAL A 88 -16.29 21.61 -22.47
C VAL A 88 -15.97 22.54 -21.31
N SER A 89 -16.02 23.85 -21.53
CA SER A 89 -15.76 24.87 -20.50
C SER A 89 -16.57 26.14 -20.76
N GLY A 90 -16.56 27.08 -19.80
CA GLY A 90 -17.24 28.37 -19.93
C GLY A 90 -18.74 28.38 -19.54
N LYS A 91 -19.40 29.50 -19.83
CA LYS A 91 -20.81 29.72 -19.49
C LYS A 91 -21.69 28.73 -20.27
N GLY A 92 -22.55 27.99 -19.56
CA GLY A 92 -23.40 26.96 -20.16
C GLY A 92 -22.74 25.59 -20.32
N ALA A 93 -21.52 25.40 -19.82
CA ALA A 93 -20.79 24.13 -19.89
C ALA A 93 -21.59 22.93 -19.35
N GLN A 94 -22.32 23.10 -18.24
CA GLN A 94 -23.11 22.01 -17.66
C GLN A 94 -24.23 21.55 -18.58
N ALA A 95 -24.97 22.49 -19.20
CA ALA A 95 -26.02 22.14 -20.17
C ALA A 95 -25.44 21.49 -21.44
N ALA A 96 -24.26 21.94 -21.89
CA ALA A 96 -23.57 21.33 -23.03
C ALA A 96 -23.08 19.91 -22.72
N ARG A 97 -22.52 19.69 -21.53
CA ARG A 97 -22.13 18.34 -21.07
C ARG A 97 -23.33 17.42 -20.94
N LYS A 98 -24.45 17.91 -20.37
CA LYS A 98 -25.69 17.12 -20.31
C LYS A 98 -26.14 16.69 -21.71
N ARG A 99 -26.26 17.62 -22.66
CA ARG A 99 -26.67 17.28 -24.04
C ARG A 99 -25.75 16.26 -24.71
N GLN A 100 -24.43 16.43 -24.56
CA GLN A 100 -23.46 15.49 -25.13
C GLN A 100 -23.51 14.11 -24.46
N LEU A 101 -23.74 14.07 -23.14
CA LEU A 101 -23.90 12.84 -22.40
C LEU A 101 -25.22 12.14 -22.75
N ASP A 102 -26.33 12.87 -22.84
CA ASP A 102 -27.63 12.34 -23.27
C ASP A 102 -27.51 11.71 -24.66
N ALA A 103 -26.88 12.41 -25.62
CA ALA A 103 -26.67 11.90 -26.98
C ALA A 103 -25.80 10.62 -27.03
N LEU A 104 -24.86 10.47 -26.09
CA LEU A 104 -24.09 9.24 -25.94
C LEU A 104 -24.96 8.12 -25.36
N LEU A 105 -25.71 8.41 -24.29
CA LEU A 105 -26.55 7.44 -23.58
C LEU A 105 -27.77 6.99 -24.40
N GLU A 106 -28.34 7.82 -25.26
CA GLU A 106 -29.40 7.45 -26.22
C GLU A 106 -28.98 6.34 -27.19
N ARG A 107 -27.67 6.25 -27.48
CA ARG A 107 -27.09 5.20 -28.34
C ARG A 107 -26.68 3.95 -27.56
N ALA A 108 -26.64 4.03 -26.24
CA ALA A 108 -26.27 2.94 -25.35
C ALA A 108 -27.49 2.07 -25.03
N THR A 109 -27.30 0.75 -25.00
CA THR A 109 -28.31 -0.17 -24.44
C THR A 109 -28.46 0.03 -22.93
N GLU A 110 -29.47 -0.60 -22.32
CA GLU A 110 -29.69 -0.53 -20.87
C GLU A 110 -28.46 -0.97 -20.06
N ASP A 111 -27.83 -2.09 -20.43
CA ASP A 111 -26.61 -2.58 -19.80
C ASP A 111 -25.43 -1.61 -19.98
N GLU A 112 -25.29 -1.01 -21.16
CA GLU A 112 -24.25 -0.02 -21.45
C GLU A 112 -24.48 1.27 -20.66
N GLN A 113 -25.72 1.76 -20.55
CA GLN A 113 -26.05 2.92 -19.72
C GLN A 113 -25.72 2.65 -18.25
N HIS A 114 -26.12 1.49 -17.71
CA HIS A 114 -25.84 1.12 -16.33
C HIS A 114 -24.33 1.03 -16.07
N PHE A 115 -23.57 0.46 -17.00
CA PHE A 115 -22.11 0.43 -16.94
C PHE A 115 -21.50 1.84 -16.94
N LEU A 116 -21.90 2.70 -17.89
CA LEU A 116 -21.38 4.07 -18.02
C LEU A 116 -21.69 4.94 -16.81
N VAL A 117 -22.91 4.86 -16.27
CA VAL A 117 -23.30 5.60 -15.06
C VAL A 117 -22.41 5.23 -13.90
N ARG A 118 -22.18 3.94 -13.67
CA ARG A 118 -21.30 3.46 -12.60
C ARG A 118 -19.84 3.82 -12.84
N LEU A 119 -19.39 3.83 -14.10
CA LEU A 119 -18.04 4.25 -14.48
C LEU A 119 -17.81 5.74 -14.19
N ILE A 120 -18.72 6.60 -14.65
CA ILE A 120 -18.65 8.05 -14.44
C ILE A 120 -18.81 8.40 -12.95
N GLY A 121 -19.71 7.71 -12.26
CA GLY A 121 -19.97 7.88 -10.83
C GLY A 121 -18.86 7.34 -9.90
N GLY A 122 -17.88 6.59 -10.44
CA GLY A 122 -16.81 5.98 -9.66
C GLY A 122 -17.27 4.80 -8.78
N GLU A 123 -18.37 4.14 -9.17
CA GLU A 123 -19.00 3.04 -8.43
C GLU A 123 -18.61 1.65 -8.97
N LEU A 124 -17.83 1.61 -10.05
CA LEU A 124 -17.13 0.41 -10.50
C LEU A 124 -15.95 0.14 -9.56
N ARG A 125 -16.20 -0.47 -8.40
CA ARG A 125 -15.14 -0.84 -7.44
C ARG A 125 -14.38 -2.08 -7.91
N GLN A 126 -13.09 -1.90 -8.23
CA GLN A 126 -12.35 -2.91 -9.00
C GLN A 126 -10.91 -3.12 -8.53
N GLY A 127 -10.52 -2.74 -7.31
CA GLY A 127 -9.13 -2.88 -6.85
C GLY A 127 -8.57 -4.31 -6.85
N ALA A 128 -9.42 -5.34 -6.83
CA ALA A 128 -9.03 -6.74 -7.03
C ALA A 128 -8.90 -7.15 -8.52
N LEU A 129 -9.52 -6.39 -9.45
CA LEU A 129 -9.47 -6.68 -10.88
C LEU A 129 -8.12 -6.37 -11.50
N ASP A 130 -7.33 -5.42 -11.00
CA ASP A 130 -5.99 -5.19 -11.55
C ASP A 130 -5.13 -6.48 -11.46
N ALA A 131 -5.26 -7.24 -10.36
CA ALA A 131 -4.58 -8.52 -10.20
C ALA A 131 -5.14 -9.61 -11.14
N PHE A 132 -6.47 -9.69 -11.29
CA PHE A 132 -7.11 -10.65 -12.19
C PHE A 132 -6.90 -10.31 -13.67
N ALA A 133 -6.76 -9.02 -14.00
CA ALA A 133 -6.53 -8.54 -15.35
C ALA A 133 -5.12 -8.86 -15.83
N VAL A 134 -4.12 -8.80 -14.94
CA VAL A 134 -2.78 -9.33 -15.23
C VAL A 134 -2.83 -10.83 -15.56
N GLU A 135 -3.57 -11.61 -14.78
CA GLU A 135 -3.71 -13.06 -15.01
C GLU A 135 -4.51 -13.37 -16.28
N GLY A 136 -5.59 -12.63 -16.53
CA GLY A 136 -6.39 -12.75 -17.75
C GLY A 136 -5.58 -12.39 -19.00
N LEU A 137 -4.80 -11.32 -18.96
CA LEU A 137 -3.91 -10.92 -20.05
C LEU A 137 -2.84 -11.99 -20.32
N ALA A 138 -2.22 -12.50 -19.25
CA ALA A 138 -1.24 -13.58 -19.36
C ALA A 138 -1.85 -14.84 -20.02
N ALA A 139 -3.05 -15.23 -19.61
CA ALA A 139 -3.78 -16.34 -20.22
C ALA A 139 -4.16 -16.07 -21.68
N ALA A 140 -4.56 -14.83 -22.03
CA ALA A 140 -4.95 -14.46 -23.39
C ALA A 140 -3.78 -14.56 -24.40
N ILE A 141 -2.55 -14.27 -23.94
CA ILE A 141 -1.35 -14.28 -24.80
C ILE A 141 -0.44 -15.49 -24.58
N GLY A 142 -0.83 -16.43 -23.70
CA GLY A 142 -0.05 -17.63 -23.38
C GLY A 142 1.28 -17.34 -22.68
N ALA A 143 1.35 -16.31 -21.84
CA ALA A 143 2.52 -15.98 -21.03
C ALA A 143 2.35 -16.39 -19.56
N GLU A 144 3.47 -16.45 -18.84
CA GLU A 144 3.45 -16.68 -17.40
C GLU A 144 2.92 -15.43 -16.65
N PRO A 145 1.90 -15.57 -15.77
CA PRO A 145 1.36 -14.43 -15.03
C PRO A 145 2.39 -13.69 -14.18
N GLY A 146 3.45 -14.39 -13.75
CA GLY A 146 4.58 -13.79 -13.03
C GLY A 146 5.33 -12.75 -13.89
N GLU A 147 5.60 -13.08 -15.14
CA GLU A 147 6.35 -12.24 -16.07
C GLU A 147 5.51 -11.02 -16.52
N VAL A 148 4.22 -11.22 -16.82
CA VAL A 148 3.30 -10.10 -17.13
C VAL A 148 3.21 -9.15 -15.93
N ARG A 149 3.09 -9.68 -14.71
CA ARG A 149 3.06 -8.84 -13.50
C ARG A 149 4.35 -8.05 -13.32
N ARG A 150 5.52 -8.68 -13.56
CA ARG A 150 6.82 -8.01 -13.53
C ARG A 150 6.89 -6.91 -14.58
N ALA A 151 6.45 -7.17 -15.80
CA ALA A 151 6.39 -6.18 -16.86
C ALA A 151 5.47 -5.02 -16.48
N VAL A 152 4.29 -5.25 -15.90
CA VAL A 152 3.36 -4.18 -15.46
C VAL A 152 3.98 -3.29 -14.39
N MET A 153 4.71 -3.89 -13.48
CA MET A 153 5.41 -3.19 -12.40
C MET A 153 6.55 -2.31 -12.93
N LEU A 154 7.35 -2.80 -13.89
CA LEU A 154 8.46 -2.06 -14.50
C LEU A 154 7.98 -1.06 -15.57
N GLY A 155 6.97 -1.47 -16.33
CA GLY A 155 6.25 -0.71 -17.35
C GLY A 155 5.22 0.26 -16.79
N GLY A 156 5.09 0.34 -15.46
CA GLY A 156 4.31 1.30 -14.66
C GLY A 156 2.79 1.34 -14.87
N SER A 157 2.24 0.66 -15.87
CA SER A 157 0.80 0.50 -16.03
C SER A 157 0.45 -0.79 -16.78
N LEU A 158 -0.70 -1.37 -16.43
CA LEU A 158 -1.22 -2.55 -17.13
C LEU A 158 -1.58 -2.23 -18.59
N GLY A 159 -2.09 -1.03 -18.88
CA GLY A 159 -2.45 -0.62 -20.24
C GLY A 159 -1.26 -0.59 -21.19
N THR A 160 -0.14 -0.01 -20.77
CA THR A 160 1.11 0.05 -21.57
C THR A 160 1.64 -1.34 -21.89
N VAL A 161 1.65 -2.24 -20.90
CA VAL A 161 2.14 -3.60 -21.09
C VAL A 161 1.17 -4.43 -21.91
N ALA A 162 -0.12 -4.32 -21.66
CA ALA A 162 -1.15 -5.00 -22.44
C ALA A 162 -1.09 -4.62 -23.92
N GLN A 163 -0.90 -3.33 -24.24
CA GLN A 163 -0.77 -2.87 -25.61
C GLN A 163 0.41 -3.55 -26.32
N ALA A 164 1.59 -3.56 -25.70
CA ALA A 164 2.77 -4.20 -26.26
C ALA A 164 2.59 -5.72 -26.40
N LEU A 165 2.03 -6.39 -25.38
CA LEU A 165 1.82 -7.84 -25.39
C LEU A 165 0.77 -8.29 -26.41
N LEU A 166 -0.30 -7.52 -26.60
CA LEU A 166 -1.30 -7.83 -27.63
C LEU A 166 -0.80 -7.53 -29.04
N ALA A 167 0.11 -6.55 -29.21
CA ALA A 167 0.70 -6.22 -30.52
C ALA A 167 1.80 -7.20 -30.96
N GLU A 168 2.66 -7.60 -30.03
CA GLU A 168 3.94 -8.29 -30.34
C GLU A 168 4.05 -9.66 -29.66
N GLY A 169 3.07 -10.06 -28.85
CA GLY A 169 3.07 -11.32 -28.10
C GLY A 169 4.01 -11.32 -26.88
N PRO A 170 4.27 -12.50 -26.29
CA PRO A 170 5.11 -12.65 -25.10
C PRO A 170 6.53 -12.09 -25.23
N ALA A 171 7.08 -12.00 -26.46
CA ALA A 171 8.42 -11.46 -26.69
C ALA A 171 8.59 -10.00 -26.21
N ALA A 172 7.50 -9.22 -26.19
CA ALA A 172 7.51 -7.85 -25.70
C ALA A 172 7.80 -7.73 -24.20
N LEU A 173 7.68 -8.81 -23.42
CA LEU A 173 8.03 -8.83 -21.98
C LEU A 173 9.48 -8.37 -21.75
N SER A 174 10.38 -8.71 -22.66
CA SER A 174 11.81 -8.35 -22.59
C SER A 174 12.08 -6.85 -22.64
N ARG A 175 11.15 -6.04 -23.17
CA ARG A 175 11.25 -4.58 -23.25
C ARG A 175 11.01 -3.90 -21.90
N PHE A 176 10.37 -4.60 -20.96
CA PHE A 176 10.03 -4.06 -19.66
C PHE A 176 11.12 -4.44 -18.64
N GLY A 177 12.20 -3.66 -18.68
CA GLY A 177 13.27 -3.66 -17.68
C GLY A 177 13.13 -2.51 -16.69
N LEU A 178 13.94 -2.54 -15.63
CA LEU A 178 14.08 -1.42 -14.73
C LEU A 178 14.74 -0.23 -15.45
N GLU A 179 14.10 0.93 -15.40
CA GLU A 179 14.59 2.17 -16.00
C GLU A 179 14.94 3.17 -14.89
N VAL A 180 16.16 3.70 -14.91
CA VAL A 180 16.59 4.72 -13.95
C VAL A 180 15.73 5.97 -14.11
N GLY A 181 15.32 6.56 -12.98
CA GLY A 181 14.34 7.65 -12.95
C GLY A 181 12.88 7.20 -12.96
N ARG A 182 12.57 5.91 -13.17
CA ARG A 182 11.22 5.36 -13.04
C ARG A 182 11.10 4.47 -11.81
N PRO A 183 10.37 4.90 -10.75
CA PRO A 183 10.35 4.15 -9.51
C PRO A 183 9.53 2.86 -9.63
N VAL A 184 9.97 1.84 -8.91
CA VAL A 184 9.30 0.53 -8.82
C VAL A 184 8.73 0.34 -7.43
N LEU A 185 7.60 -0.36 -7.34
CA LEU A 185 6.96 -0.62 -6.05
C LEU A 185 7.90 -1.37 -5.11
N PRO A 186 7.97 -0.99 -3.82
CA PRO A 186 8.87 -1.63 -2.88
C PRO A 186 8.45 -3.07 -2.58
N MET A 187 9.44 -3.96 -2.44
CA MET A 187 9.24 -5.30 -1.88
C MET A 187 8.85 -5.19 -0.39
N LEU A 188 7.86 -5.98 0.05
CA LEU A 188 7.32 -5.94 1.39
C LEU A 188 7.67 -7.21 2.19
N ALA A 189 7.77 -7.08 3.51
CA ALA A 189 8.04 -8.19 4.42
C ALA A 189 6.76 -8.76 5.09
N HIS A 190 6.71 -10.07 5.30
CA HIS A 190 5.77 -10.73 6.23
C HIS A 190 6.28 -10.62 7.67
N THR A 191 5.43 -10.93 8.65
CA THR A 191 5.81 -10.90 10.06
C THR A 191 6.17 -12.31 10.53
N ALA A 192 7.24 -12.44 11.32
CA ALA A 192 7.55 -13.64 12.10
C ALA A 192 7.53 -13.28 13.59
N ARG A 193 7.26 -14.25 14.47
CA ARG A 193 7.12 -13.99 15.93
C ARG A 193 8.47 -13.88 16.61
N SER A 194 9.49 -14.59 16.11
CA SER A 194 10.85 -14.56 16.63
C SER A 194 11.88 -14.65 15.49
N VAL A 195 13.14 -14.35 15.83
CA VAL A 195 14.28 -14.53 14.92
C VAL A 195 14.41 -16.01 14.54
N ASP A 196 14.32 -16.92 15.51
CA ASP A 196 14.38 -18.37 15.26
C ASP A 196 13.29 -18.86 14.29
N GLU A 197 12.03 -18.42 14.46
CA GLU A 197 10.96 -18.77 13.52
C GLU A 197 11.27 -18.25 12.11
N ALA A 198 11.88 -17.07 12.00
CA ALA A 198 12.24 -16.52 10.70
C ALA A 198 13.37 -17.30 10.04
N LEU A 199 14.40 -17.71 10.80
CA LEU A 199 15.49 -18.57 10.35
C LEU A 199 14.96 -19.93 9.87
N ASP A 200 14.09 -20.56 10.65
CA ASP A 200 13.49 -21.86 10.31
C ASP A 200 12.70 -21.81 9.00
N LYS A 201 11.98 -20.71 8.75
CA LYS A 201 11.18 -20.53 7.53
C LYS A 201 11.99 -20.22 6.29
N LEU A 202 13.09 -19.48 6.43
CA LEU A 202 13.86 -18.96 5.30
C LEU A 202 15.05 -19.83 4.91
N GLY A 203 15.57 -20.65 5.83
CA GLY A 203 16.84 -21.32 5.61
C GLY A 203 18.01 -20.32 5.64
N PRO A 204 19.03 -20.48 4.75
CA PRO A 204 20.13 -19.52 4.62
C PRO A 204 19.64 -18.08 4.40
N CYS A 205 19.98 -17.19 5.33
CA CYS A 205 19.42 -15.83 5.36
C CYS A 205 20.46 -14.79 5.83
N ALA A 206 20.04 -13.54 5.88
CA ALA A 206 20.73 -12.50 6.62
C ALA A 206 19.74 -11.72 7.47
N VAL A 207 20.19 -11.34 8.66
CA VAL A 207 19.42 -10.55 9.62
C VAL A 207 19.92 -9.11 9.55
N GLU A 208 19.05 -8.20 9.15
CA GLU A 208 19.32 -6.77 8.98
C GLU A 208 18.58 -5.95 10.02
N GLU A 209 19.09 -4.75 10.33
CA GLU A 209 18.38 -3.83 11.22
C GLU A 209 17.05 -3.41 10.59
N LYS A 210 15.99 -3.44 11.40
CA LYS A 210 14.73 -2.82 11.03
C LYS A 210 14.68 -1.42 11.62
N LEU A 211 15.07 -0.46 10.81
CA LEU A 211 15.09 0.96 11.16
C LEU A 211 13.66 1.52 11.31
N ASP A 212 13.50 2.52 12.19
CA ASP A 212 12.26 3.33 12.33
C ASP A 212 12.47 4.64 11.55
N GLY A 213 12.16 4.65 10.27
CA GLY A 213 12.41 5.78 9.39
C GLY A 213 11.40 5.87 8.25
N ILE A 214 11.78 6.59 7.20
CA ILE A 214 11.00 6.67 5.97
C ILE A 214 11.74 5.92 4.86
N ARG A 215 11.14 4.85 4.36
CA ARG A 215 11.66 4.14 3.19
C ARG A 215 11.70 5.05 1.96
N VAL A 216 12.84 5.07 1.30
CA VAL A 216 13.09 5.82 0.06
C VAL A 216 13.71 4.92 -1.00
N GLN A 217 13.37 5.20 -2.26
CA GLN A 217 14.03 4.63 -3.42
C GLN A 217 14.75 5.76 -4.15
N VAL A 218 16.06 5.63 -4.32
CA VAL A 218 16.93 6.68 -4.88
C VAL A 218 17.46 6.24 -6.23
N HIS A 219 17.16 7.01 -7.27
CA HIS A 219 17.62 6.77 -8.63
C HIS A 219 18.72 7.78 -8.96
N LYS A 220 19.88 7.28 -9.37
CA LYS A 220 21.04 8.07 -9.82
C LYS A 220 21.26 7.83 -11.31
N ASP A 221 21.32 8.90 -12.10
CA ASP A 221 21.82 8.91 -13.48
C ASP A 221 22.86 10.03 -13.64
N GLY A 222 24.14 9.69 -13.50
CA GLY A 222 25.22 10.66 -13.35
C GLY A 222 25.00 11.54 -12.11
N ASP A 223 24.95 12.85 -12.32
CA ASP A 223 24.68 13.84 -11.27
C ASP A 223 23.18 14.04 -10.99
N LEU A 224 22.31 13.57 -11.88
CA LEU A 224 20.87 13.67 -11.70
C LEU A 224 20.41 12.59 -10.72
N VAL A 225 19.88 13.03 -9.58
CA VAL A 225 19.30 12.14 -8.58
C VAL A 225 17.82 12.43 -8.41
N ARG A 226 17.02 11.37 -8.30
CA ARG A 226 15.61 11.44 -7.91
C ARG A 226 15.34 10.55 -6.72
N VAL A 227 14.54 11.06 -5.77
CA VAL A 227 14.21 10.34 -4.54
C VAL A 227 12.70 10.13 -4.48
N TYR A 228 12.28 8.88 -4.28
CA TYR A 228 10.88 8.50 -4.24
C TYR A 228 10.51 7.90 -2.89
N THR A 229 9.33 8.24 -2.39
CA THR A 229 8.74 7.61 -1.21
C THR A 229 8.28 6.18 -1.51
N ARG A 230 7.91 5.45 -0.45
CA ARG A 230 7.21 4.16 -0.55
C ARG A 230 5.98 4.16 -1.48
N THR A 231 5.29 5.29 -1.59
CA THR A 231 4.10 5.45 -2.46
C THR A 231 4.46 6.01 -3.85
N LEU A 232 5.75 6.04 -4.19
CA LEU A 232 6.31 6.52 -5.46
C LEU A 232 6.10 8.02 -5.71
N GLU A 233 5.81 8.81 -4.67
CA GLU A 233 5.86 10.27 -4.75
C GLU A 233 7.32 10.72 -4.81
N GLU A 234 7.66 11.56 -5.79
CA GLU A 234 8.97 12.19 -5.87
C GLU A 234 9.11 13.29 -4.81
N ILE A 235 10.18 13.20 -4.02
CA ILE A 235 10.51 14.07 -2.91
C ILE A 235 11.96 14.55 -2.94
N THR A 236 12.60 14.54 -4.12
CA THR A 236 14.00 14.91 -4.34
C THR A 236 14.39 16.22 -3.65
N ASP A 237 13.61 17.28 -3.87
CA ASP A 237 13.89 18.62 -3.33
C ASP A 237 13.78 18.71 -1.78
N ARG A 238 13.22 17.70 -1.13
CA ARG A 238 13.01 17.66 0.33
C ARG A 238 14.11 16.90 1.06
N LEU A 239 14.90 16.10 0.33
CA LEU A 239 15.90 15.17 0.86
C LEU A 239 17.27 15.37 0.19
N PRO A 240 17.91 16.55 0.33
CA PRO A 240 19.24 16.80 -0.21
C PRO A 240 20.28 15.80 0.29
N GLU A 241 20.13 15.27 1.52
CA GLU A 241 21.03 14.29 2.12
C GLU A 241 21.00 12.95 1.37
N ALA A 242 19.82 12.50 0.96
CA ALA A 242 19.66 11.27 0.15
C ALA A 242 20.23 11.46 -1.26
N ALA A 243 20.02 12.64 -1.85
CA ALA A 243 20.60 12.97 -3.15
C ALA A 243 22.12 13.00 -3.10
N GLU A 244 22.69 13.58 -2.04
CA GLU A 244 24.14 13.64 -1.84
C GLU A 244 24.76 12.28 -1.59
N ALA A 245 24.15 11.45 -0.72
CA ALA A 245 24.63 10.09 -0.49
C ALA A 245 24.64 9.23 -1.76
N ALA A 246 23.67 9.42 -2.65
CA ALA A 246 23.64 8.73 -3.94
C ALA A 246 24.70 9.25 -4.92
N ARG A 247 24.96 10.57 -4.97
CA ARG A 247 26.04 11.13 -5.79
C ARG A 247 27.41 10.56 -5.41
N GLN A 248 27.64 10.36 -4.12
CA GLN A 248 28.86 9.77 -3.56
C GLN A 248 29.02 8.26 -3.84
N ALA A 249 27.96 7.58 -4.30
CA ALA A 249 28.08 6.17 -4.67
C ALA A 249 28.99 5.99 -5.90
N ASP A 250 29.89 5.02 -5.88
CA ASP A 250 30.82 4.72 -6.97
C ASP A 250 30.13 3.96 -8.12
N ALA A 251 29.22 4.64 -8.81
CA ALA A 251 28.44 4.13 -9.93
C ALA A 251 27.99 5.29 -10.84
N GLY A 252 27.97 5.09 -12.15
CA GLY A 252 27.39 6.06 -13.08
C GLY A 252 25.86 6.08 -13.00
N ARG A 253 25.24 4.90 -12.87
CA ARG A 253 23.79 4.73 -12.76
C ARG A 253 23.45 3.75 -11.66
N ALA A 254 22.45 4.06 -10.84
CA ALA A 254 22.01 3.15 -9.79
C ALA A 254 20.54 3.35 -9.40
N VAL A 255 19.91 2.28 -8.91
CA VAL A 255 18.65 2.36 -8.16
C VAL A 255 18.83 1.71 -6.81
N LEU A 256 18.85 2.54 -5.76
CA LEU A 256 19.09 2.15 -4.38
C LEU A 256 17.78 2.12 -3.60
N ASP A 257 17.61 1.14 -2.72
CA ASP A 257 16.46 1.04 -1.81
C ASP A 257 16.98 1.13 -0.37
N GLY A 258 16.40 2.02 0.41
CA GLY A 258 16.94 2.40 1.71
C GLY A 258 15.90 3.04 2.62
N GLU A 259 16.38 3.44 3.79
CA GLU A 259 15.62 4.16 4.80
C GLU A 259 16.31 5.49 5.07
N VAL A 260 15.55 6.57 5.25
CA VAL A 260 16.05 7.79 5.89
C VAL A 260 15.62 7.80 7.35
N ILE A 261 16.59 7.99 8.24
CA ILE A 261 16.38 8.14 9.68
C ILE A 261 16.94 9.49 10.14
N ALA A 262 16.61 9.91 11.35
CA ALA A 262 17.35 10.96 12.03
C ALA A 262 17.93 10.37 13.31
N LEU A 263 19.13 10.82 13.69
CA LEU A 263 19.80 10.43 14.92
C LEU A 263 19.97 11.68 15.79
N GLY A 264 19.76 11.54 17.10
CA GLY A 264 20.14 12.56 18.08
C GLY A 264 21.66 12.64 18.25
N GLU A 265 22.12 13.64 19.00
CA GLU A 265 23.54 13.80 19.33
C GLU A 265 24.11 12.61 20.12
N ASP A 266 23.25 11.91 20.85
CA ASP A 266 23.53 10.68 21.58
C ASP A 266 23.56 9.42 20.69
N GLY A 267 23.34 9.57 19.38
CA GLY A 267 23.25 8.48 18.41
C GLY A 267 21.93 7.71 18.43
N TRP A 268 20.95 8.14 19.24
CA TRP A 268 19.64 7.48 19.29
C TRP A 268 18.74 7.90 18.14
N PRO A 269 17.93 6.98 17.57
CA PRO A 269 16.94 7.33 16.56
C PRO A 269 15.93 8.34 17.09
N ARG A 270 15.74 9.42 16.33
CA ARG A 270 14.68 10.38 16.61
C ARG A 270 13.32 9.75 16.30
N PRO A 271 12.24 10.17 16.99
CA PRO A 271 10.91 9.64 16.75
C PRO A 271 10.49 9.76 15.29
N PHE A 272 9.84 8.72 14.76
CA PHE A 272 9.32 8.68 13.39
C PHE A 272 8.50 9.92 12.99
N GLN A 273 7.76 10.52 13.92
CA GLN A 273 6.94 11.70 13.63
C GLN A 273 7.80 12.93 13.26
N GLU A 274 8.96 13.09 13.91
CA GLU A 274 9.91 14.16 13.58
C GLU A 274 10.49 13.93 12.19
N VAL A 275 10.94 12.70 11.91
CA VAL A 275 11.45 12.30 10.58
C VAL A 275 10.38 12.49 9.51
N SER A 276 9.16 11.99 9.74
CA SER A 276 8.04 12.11 8.81
C SER A 276 7.65 13.56 8.57
N GLY A 277 7.67 14.41 9.61
CA GLY A 277 7.43 15.85 9.50
C GLY A 277 8.49 16.52 8.63
N ARG A 278 9.77 16.16 8.84
CA ARG A 278 10.90 16.65 8.06
C ARG A 278 10.82 16.27 6.58
N VAL A 279 10.46 15.02 6.27
CA VAL A 279 10.27 14.52 4.90
C VAL A 279 9.05 15.15 4.22
N ALA A 280 7.98 15.42 4.96
CA ALA A 280 6.76 16.02 4.43
C ALA A 280 6.90 17.52 4.13
N SER A 281 7.72 18.23 4.92
CA SER A 281 7.92 19.68 4.79
C SER A 281 8.59 20.07 3.47
N ARG A 282 8.16 21.21 2.91
CA ARG A 282 8.80 21.89 1.78
C ARG A 282 9.36 23.26 2.17
N LEU A 283 9.15 23.69 3.41
CA LEU A 283 9.54 25.00 3.91
C LEU A 283 10.95 24.93 4.49
N ASP A 284 11.78 25.91 4.13
CA ASP A 284 13.17 26.06 4.61
C ASP A 284 13.91 24.73 4.78
N VAL A 285 14.02 23.97 3.68
CA VAL A 285 14.66 22.65 3.68
C VAL A 285 16.11 22.75 4.19
N ALA A 286 16.82 23.84 3.89
CA ALA A 286 18.20 24.04 4.36
C ALA A 286 18.28 24.23 5.89
N GLY A 287 17.43 25.09 6.45
CA GLY A 287 17.32 25.26 7.91
C GLY A 287 16.90 23.96 8.59
N ALA A 288 15.88 23.28 8.05
CA ALA A 288 15.39 22.03 8.61
C ALA A 288 16.39 20.86 8.50
N SER A 289 17.24 20.82 7.47
CA SER A 289 18.37 19.86 7.37
C SER A 289 19.44 20.13 8.41
N SER A 290 19.65 21.40 8.79
CA SER A 290 20.61 21.78 9.81
C SER A 290 20.10 21.46 11.22
N GLU A 291 18.80 21.67 11.47
CA GLU A 291 18.15 21.38 12.75
C GLU A 291 17.94 19.87 12.98
N LEU A 292 17.53 19.14 11.95
CA LEU A 292 17.30 17.70 12.01
C LEU A 292 17.93 17.00 10.80
N PRO A 293 19.25 16.73 10.84
CA PRO A 293 19.95 16.04 9.77
C PRO A 293 19.37 14.64 9.52
N LEU A 294 19.08 14.34 8.26
CA LEU A 294 18.62 13.01 7.85
C LEU A 294 19.79 12.15 7.36
N TYR A 295 19.79 10.89 7.78
CA TYR A 295 20.79 9.90 7.47
C TYR A 295 20.19 8.83 6.55
N PRO A 296 20.44 8.90 5.22
CA PRO A 296 20.08 7.84 4.30
C PRO A 296 21.00 6.64 4.49
N VAL A 297 20.41 5.46 4.65
CA VAL A 297 21.09 4.17 4.74
C VAL A 297 20.39 3.15 3.86
N PHE A 298 21.15 2.42 3.06
CA PHE A 298 20.64 1.58 1.99
C PHE A 298 20.74 0.10 2.35
N PHE A 299 19.73 -0.68 2.00
CA PHE A 299 19.67 -2.12 2.28
C PHE A 299 19.56 -2.98 1.01
N ASP A 300 19.37 -2.37 -0.16
CA ASP A 300 19.35 -3.09 -1.44
C ASP A 300 19.78 -2.18 -2.61
N VAL A 301 20.18 -2.81 -3.71
CA VAL A 301 20.44 -2.17 -5.01
C VAL A 301 19.71 -2.95 -6.09
N LEU A 302 18.83 -2.27 -6.81
CA LEU A 302 17.91 -2.89 -7.77
C LEU A 302 18.46 -2.83 -9.20
N SER A 303 19.30 -1.85 -9.49
CA SER A 303 20.04 -1.74 -10.74
C SER A 303 21.36 -1.01 -10.52
N LEU A 304 22.38 -1.40 -11.28
CA LEU A 304 23.71 -0.81 -11.23
C LEU A 304 24.33 -0.77 -12.63
N ASP A 305 24.71 0.43 -13.10
CA ASP A 305 25.40 0.67 -14.38
C ASP A 305 24.79 -0.04 -15.60
N GLY A 306 23.45 -0.09 -15.65
CA GLY A 306 22.69 -0.70 -16.74
C GLY A 306 22.36 -2.18 -16.56
N GLU A 307 22.88 -2.83 -15.51
CA GLU A 307 22.45 -4.18 -15.13
C GLU A 307 21.19 -4.11 -14.24
N ASP A 308 20.15 -4.87 -14.60
CA ASP A 308 19.00 -5.13 -13.74
C ASP A 308 19.37 -6.24 -12.74
N LEU A 309 19.31 -5.92 -11.45
CA LEU A 309 19.69 -6.83 -10.38
C LEU A 309 18.48 -7.49 -9.72
N LEU A 310 17.24 -7.19 -10.13
CA LEU A 310 16.02 -7.69 -9.48
C LEU A 310 15.99 -9.22 -9.38
N GLU A 311 16.44 -9.94 -10.42
CA GLU A 311 16.44 -11.41 -10.42
C GLU A 311 17.67 -12.02 -9.72
N LYS A 312 18.67 -11.21 -9.37
CA LYS A 312 19.87 -11.70 -8.70
C LYS A 312 19.56 -12.05 -7.25
N PRO A 313 20.17 -13.12 -6.70
CA PRO A 313 20.12 -13.43 -5.27
C PRO A 313 20.44 -12.22 -4.37
N SER A 314 19.73 -12.09 -3.25
CA SER A 314 19.95 -11.04 -2.24
C SER A 314 21.42 -10.89 -1.83
N VAL A 315 22.14 -12.00 -1.72
CA VAL A 315 23.59 -11.99 -1.42
C VAL A 315 24.40 -11.27 -2.51
N GLN A 316 24.06 -11.45 -3.79
CA GLN A 316 24.74 -10.80 -4.91
C GLN A 316 24.37 -9.32 -5.00
N ARG A 317 23.09 -8.97 -4.78
CA ARG A 317 22.67 -7.56 -4.72
C ARG A 317 23.36 -6.82 -3.59
N HIS A 318 23.43 -7.41 -2.40
CA HIS A 318 24.15 -6.81 -1.28
C HIS A 318 25.65 -6.66 -1.56
N ALA A 319 26.29 -7.64 -2.22
CA ALA A 319 27.68 -7.50 -2.65
C ALA A 319 27.85 -6.35 -3.66
N ALA A 320 26.91 -6.18 -4.59
CA ALA A 320 26.90 -5.03 -5.51
C ALA A 320 26.74 -3.71 -4.77
N LEU A 321 25.84 -3.64 -3.78
CA LEU A 321 25.65 -2.47 -2.91
C LEU A 321 26.94 -2.11 -2.16
N ALA A 322 27.60 -3.12 -1.59
CA ALA A 322 28.84 -2.97 -0.83
C ALA A 322 30.04 -2.50 -1.67
N ARG A 323 30.03 -2.75 -2.98
CA ARG A 323 31.07 -2.23 -3.89
C ARG A 323 30.97 -0.74 -4.12
N VAL A 324 29.76 -0.18 -4.06
CA VAL A 324 29.50 1.22 -4.47
C VAL A 324 29.18 2.15 -3.32
N LEU A 325 28.94 1.61 -2.12
CA LEU A 325 28.66 2.38 -0.91
C LEU A 325 29.49 1.89 0.27
N PRO A 326 30.00 2.82 1.11
CA PRO A 326 30.73 2.48 2.31
C PRO A 326 29.80 1.83 3.38
N GLU A 327 30.37 1.26 4.43
CA GLU A 327 29.61 0.53 5.45
C GLU A 327 28.60 1.40 6.20
N GLU A 328 28.94 2.66 6.46
CA GLU A 328 28.13 3.62 7.22
C GLU A 328 26.87 4.05 6.45
N ARG A 329 26.85 3.84 5.12
CA ARG A 329 25.70 4.10 4.25
C ARG A 329 24.87 2.84 3.99
N ARG A 330 25.19 1.72 4.63
CA ARG A 330 24.47 0.46 4.48
C ARG A 330 23.78 0.08 5.79
N VAL A 331 22.61 -0.54 5.68
CA VAL A 331 21.96 -1.13 6.84
C VAL A 331 22.83 -2.26 7.37
N ARG A 332 23.10 -2.27 8.68
CA ARG A 332 23.96 -3.30 9.29
C ARG A 332 23.27 -4.66 9.19
N ARG A 333 24.08 -5.70 9.02
CA ARG A 333 23.57 -7.06 8.84
C ARG A 333 24.50 -8.13 9.39
N VAL A 334 23.92 -9.28 9.71
CA VAL A 334 24.63 -10.51 10.04
C VAL A 334 24.15 -11.62 9.10
N PRO A 335 25.02 -12.16 8.21
CA PRO A 335 24.66 -13.31 7.38
C PRO A 335 24.63 -14.60 8.22
N VAL A 336 23.65 -15.46 7.94
CA VAL A 336 23.45 -16.77 8.54
C VAL A 336 23.33 -17.80 7.40
N PRO A 337 24.47 -18.25 6.83
CA PRO A 337 24.46 -19.21 5.72
C PRO A 337 23.97 -20.60 6.16
N ASP A 338 24.18 -20.97 7.43
CA ASP A 338 23.64 -22.20 8.01
C ASP A 338 22.79 -21.86 9.25
N PRO A 339 21.44 -21.92 9.15
CA PRO A 339 20.56 -21.68 10.29
C PRO A 339 20.53 -22.86 11.28
N GLN A 340 21.23 -23.97 11.03
CA GLN A 340 21.39 -25.06 12.01
C GLN A 340 22.57 -24.82 12.97
N ASP A 341 23.44 -23.85 12.68
CA ASP A 341 24.52 -23.46 13.59
C ASP A 341 23.96 -22.65 14.78
N GLU A 342 23.99 -23.25 15.96
CA GLU A 342 23.52 -22.62 17.20
C GLU A 342 24.31 -21.36 17.57
N ARG A 343 25.60 -21.29 17.24
CA ARG A 343 26.40 -20.08 17.48
C ARG A 343 25.94 -18.94 16.59
N ALA A 344 25.60 -19.24 15.33
CA ALA A 344 25.03 -18.25 14.43
C ALA A 344 23.66 -17.77 14.92
N ARG A 345 22.81 -18.67 15.43
CA ARG A 345 21.52 -18.31 16.06
C ARG A 345 21.70 -17.40 17.26
N GLU A 346 22.61 -17.76 18.17
CA GLU A 346 22.91 -16.95 19.35
C GLU A 346 23.43 -15.55 18.95
N ALA A 347 24.32 -15.48 17.97
CA ALA A 347 24.83 -14.21 17.45
C ALA A 347 23.72 -13.32 16.88
N VAL A 348 22.76 -13.87 16.12
CA VAL A 348 21.67 -13.05 15.57
C VAL A 348 20.57 -12.70 16.58
N ARG A 349 20.38 -13.51 17.63
CA ARG A 349 19.55 -13.12 18.78
C ARG A 349 20.17 -11.92 19.50
N GLY A 350 21.46 -12.00 19.82
CA GLY A 350 22.20 -10.88 20.41
C GLY A 350 22.20 -9.63 19.51
N PHE A 351 22.34 -9.80 18.20
CA PHE A 351 22.21 -8.69 17.24
C PHE A 351 20.81 -8.06 17.31
N ALA A 352 19.74 -8.85 17.30
CA ALA A 352 18.38 -8.32 17.38
C ALA A 352 18.12 -7.56 18.70
N GLU A 353 18.64 -8.05 19.82
CA GLU A 353 18.60 -7.35 21.10
C GLU A 353 19.36 -6.02 21.06
N GLN A 354 20.57 -5.99 20.48
CA GLN A 354 21.34 -4.77 20.30
C GLN A 354 20.66 -3.74 19.38
N VAL A 355 19.89 -4.20 18.39
CA VAL A 355 19.10 -3.31 17.52
C VAL A 355 17.97 -2.65 18.30
N LEU A 356 17.27 -3.42 19.14
CA LEU A 356 16.23 -2.89 20.03
C LEU A 356 16.80 -1.96 21.11
N ALA A 357 17.97 -2.31 21.67
CA ALA A 357 18.66 -1.51 22.67
C ALA A 357 19.14 -0.15 22.13
N ARG A 358 19.32 -0.03 20.81
CA ARG A 358 19.58 1.25 20.11
C ARG A 358 18.31 1.96 19.64
N GLY A 359 17.13 1.52 20.05
CA GLY A 359 15.87 2.21 19.78
C GLY A 359 15.26 1.98 18.40
N HIS A 360 15.80 1.06 17.59
CA HIS A 360 15.19 0.69 16.32
C HIS A 360 14.03 -0.32 16.51
N GLU A 361 13.24 -0.58 15.46
CA GLU A 361 11.99 -1.35 15.59
C GLU A 361 12.20 -2.87 15.77
N GLY A 362 13.37 -3.41 15.45
CA GLY A 362 13.67 -4.84 15.46
C GLY A 362 14.55 -5.24 14.29
N VAL A 363 14.30 -6.39 13.67
CA VAL A 363 15.12 -6.88 12.53
C VAL A 363 14.28 -7.30 11.33
N VAL A 364 14.90 -7.30 10.15
CA VAL A 364 14.36 -7.90 8.93
C VAL A 364 15.27 -9.05 8.52
N VAL A 365 14.73 -10.26 8.47
CA VAL A 365 15.41 -11.46 8.00
C VAL A 365 15.11 -11.63 6.51
N LYS A 366 16.15 -11.75 5.69
CA LYS A 366 16.05 -11.88 4.23
C LYS A 366 16.72 -13.16 3.76
N ALA A 367 16.04 -13.99 2.97
CA ALA A 367 16.66 -15.15 2.31
C ALA A 367 17.83 -14.71 1.42
N LEU A 368 18.94 -15.47 1.41
CA LEU A 368 20.15 -15.11 0.66
C LEU A 368 20.02 -15.33 -0.85
N ASP A 369 19.27 -16.36 -1.25
CA ASP A 369 19.11 -16.83 -2.63
C ASP A 369 17.95 -16.16 -3.38
N ALA A 370 17.13 -15.36 -2.69
CA ALA A 370 15.93 -14.77 -3.27
C ALA A 370 16.19 -13.49 -4.08
N GLY A 371 15.52 -13.39 -5.24
CA GLY A 371 15.36 -12.15 -6.01
C GLY A 371 14.51 -11.08 -5.29
N TYR A 372 14.46 -9.88 -5.86
CA TYR A 372 13.66 -8.76 -5.37
C TYR A 372 12.25 -8.80 -5.99
N SER A 373 11.25 -9.08 -5.16
CA SER A 373 9.85 -9.12 -5.58
C SER A 373 9.16 -7.77 -5.40
N ALA A 374 9.43 -6.83 -6.32
CA ALA A 374 8.87 -5.49 -6.26
C ALA A 374 7.31 -5.51 -6.21
N GLY A 375 6.74 -4.64 -5.37
CA GLY A 375 5.30 -4.54 -5.11
C GLY A 375 4.66 -5.74 -4.42
N ARG A 376 5.41 -6.79 -4.07
CA ARG A 376 4.87 -8.00 -3.44
C ARG A 376 5.33 -8.13 -2.01
N ARG A 377 4.46 -8.76 -1.21
CA ARG A 377 4.85 -9.34 0.07
C ARG A 377 5.24 -10.80 -0.15
N GLY A 378 6.48 -11.01 -0.59
CA GLY A 378 7.06 -12.33 -0.77
C GLY A 378 7.37 -13.00 0.57
N ALA A 379 7.48 -14.33 0.59
CA ALA A 379 7.85 -15.09 1.79
C ALA A 379 9.32 -14.92 2.18
N SER A 380 10.15 -14.35 1.31
CA SER A 380 11.61 -14.26 1.47
C SER A 380 12.09 -13.13 2.39
N TRP A 381 11.23 -12.19 2.78
CA TRP A 381 11.53 -11.13 3.76
C TRP A 381 10.58 -11.25 4.96
N LEU A 382 11.14 -11.44 6.15
CA LEU A 382 10.40 -11.57 7.41
C LEU A 382 10.86 -10.50 8.39
N LYS A 383 9.96 -9.61 8.80
CA LYS A 383 10.22 -8.69 9.90
C LYS A 383 9.92 -9.36 11.23
N VAL A 384 10.83 -9.19 12.17
CA VAL A 384 10.69 -9.62 13.57
C VAL A 384 10.77 -8.36 14.42
N LYS A 385 9.71 -8.11 15.17
CA LYS A 385 9.63 -6.98 16.09
C LYS A 385 8.88 -7.40 17.35
N PRO A 386 9.17 -6.77 18.49
CA PRO A 386 8.34 -6.91 19.68
C PRO A 386 6.89 -6.60 19.35
N VAL A 387 5.97 -7.41 19.89
CA VAL A 387 4.55 -7.10 19.87
C VAL A 387 4.23 -6.56 21.26
N HIS A 388 3.95 -5.26 21.34
CA HIS A 388 3.44 -4.66 22.56
C HIS A 388 1.92 -4.76 22.54
N THR A 389 1.34 -5.20 23.65
CA THR A 389 -0.10 -5.29 23.86
C THR A 389 -0.53 -4.52 25.09
N LEU A 390 -1.69 -3.90 25.00
CA LEU A 390 -2.41 -3.33 26.13
C LEU A 390 -3.83 -3.90 26.14
N ASP A 391 -4.35 -4.21 27.31
CA ASP A 391 -5.75 -4.53 27.53
C ASP A 391 -6.50 -3.23 27.81
N LEU A 392 -7.32 -2.80 26.85
CA LEU A 392 -8.04 -1.53 26.88
C LEU A 392 -9.55 -1.75 26.89
N VAL A 393 -10.31 -0.75 27.32
CA VAL A 393 -11.77 -0.80 27.34
C VAL A 393 -12.36 -0.19 26.07
N VAL A 394 -13.41 -0.80 25.53
CA VAL A 394 -14.19 -0.22 24.43
C VAL A 394 -15.14 0.83 24.99
N LEU A 395 -15.00 2.08 24.53
CA LEU A 395 -15.83 3.22 24.93
C LEU A 395 -16.97 3.50 23.93
N GLY A 396 -16.84 2.96 22.71
CA GLY A 396 -17.78 3.16 21.61
C GLY A 396 -17.27 2.54 20.32
N ALA A 397 -18.08 2.61 19.27
CA ALA A 397 -17.69 2.18 17.94
C ALA A 397 -18.46 2.93 16.84
N GLU A 398 -17.83 3.14 15.69
CA GLU A 398 -18.47 3.80 14.53
C GLU A 398 -18.98 2.79 13.50
N TRP A 399 -20.06 3.16 12.82
CA TRP A 399 -20.60 2.41 11.69
C TRP A 399 -19.60 2.39 10.53
N GLY A 400 -19.36 1.21 9.97
CA GLY A 400 -18.48 1.04 8.83
C GLY A 400 -19.08 1.59 7.54
N HIS A 401 -18.22 1.79 6.54
CA HIS A 401 -18.62 2.16 5.19
C HIS A 401 -18.25 1.07 4.18
N GLY A 402 -18.87 1.10 3.00
CA GLY A 402 -18.59 0.14 1.93
C GLY A 402 -18.90 -1.30 2.36
N ARG A 403 -17.90 -2.21 2.30
CA ARG A 403 -18.08 -3.63 2.68
C ARG A 403 -18.46 -3.86 4.14
N ARG A 404 -18.24 -2.85 5.00
CA ARG A 404 -18.56 -2.89 6.43
C ARG A 404 -19.79 -2.03 6.77
N ALA A 405 -20.54 -1.57 5.77
CA ALA A 405 -21.80 -0.87 5.99
C ALA A 405 -22.73 -1.72 6.85
N GLY A 406 -23.36 -1.10 7.85
CA GLY A 406 -24.21 -1.79 8.84
C GLY A 406 -23.44 -2.62 9.89
N LYS A 407 -22.11 -2.48 9.99
CA LYS A 407 -21.28 -3.14 11.02
C LYS A 407 -20.52 -2.10 11.84
N LEU A 408 -20.48 -2.25 13.16
CA LEU A 408 -19.65 -1.43 14.03
C LEU A 408 -18.19 -1.85 13.86
N SER A 409 -17.34 -0.97 13.31
CA SER A 409 -16.04 -1.38 12.79
C SER A 409 -14.86 -0.49 13.14
N ASN A 410 -15.08 0.67 13.77
CA ASN A 410 -14.02 1.55 14.25
C ASN A 410 -14.18 1.78 15.76
N LEU A 411 -13.47 0.97 16.56
CA LEU A 411 -13.56 0.95 18.02
C LEU A 411 -12.91 2.18 18.64
N HIS A 412 -13.50 2.73 19.70
CA HIS A 412 -12.91 3.76 20.55
C HIS A 412 -12.27 3.08 21.76
N LEU A 413 -10.97 3.26 21.94
CA LEU A 413 -10.18 2.56 22.96
C LEU A 413 -9.91 3.48 24.15
N GLY A 414 -10.13 2.97 25.37
CA GLY A 414 -9.91 3.69 26.62
C GLY A 414 -8.94 2.99 27.56
N ALA A 415 -8.04 3.75 28.18
CA ALA A 415 -7.22 3.28 29.30
C ALA A 415 -7.79 3.77 30.63
N ARG A 416 -7.52 3.03 31.70
CA ARG A 416 -8.05 3.34 33.03
C ARG A 416 -7.29 4.50 33.68
N ARG A 417 -8.02 5.45 34.26
CA ARG A 417 -7.48 6.52 35.12
C ARG A 417 -7.39 6.04 36.56
N GLU A 418 -6.65 6.77 37.38
CA GLU A 418 -6.55 6.53 38.83
C GLU A 418 -7.91 6.64 39.54
N ASP A 419 -8.77 7.55 39.09
CA ASP A 419 -10.13 7.74 39.62
C ASP A 419 -11.14 6.65 39.19
N GLY A 420 -10.67 5.63 38.45
CA GLY A 420 -11.49 4.53 37.95
C GLY A 420 -12.27 4.83 36.66
N THR A 421 -12.22 6.07 36.16
CA THR A 421 -12.80 6.40 34.84
C THR A 421 -11.89 5.98 33.70
N PHE A 422 -12.35 6.12 32.45
CA PHE A 422 -11.58 5.72 31.27
C PHE A 422 -11.28 6.90 30.36
N ALA A 423 -10.01 7.05 29.98
CA ALA A 423 -9.55 8.08 29.06
C ALA A 423 -9.38 7.50 27.65
N MET A 424 -10.04 8.10 26.67
CA MET A 424 -9.92 7.67 25.27
C MET A 424 -8.51 7.92 24.75
N LEU A 425 -7.87 6.87 24.21
CA LEU A 425 -6.51 6.92 23.65
C LEU A 425 -6.49 6.92 22.13
N GLY A 426 -7.57 6.49 21.48
CA GLY A 426 -7.53 6.30 20.04
C GLY A 426 -8.69 5.53 19.47
N LYS A 427 -8.59 5.28 18.16
CA LYS A 427 -9.53 4.44 17.43
C LYS A 427 -8.80 3.34 16.65
N THR A 428 -9.42 2.17 16.50
CA THR A 428 -8.90 1.12 15.60
C THR A 428 -10.00 0.40 14.84
N PHE A 429 -9.68 0.04 13.59
CA PHE A 429 -10.52 -0.76 12.69
C PHE A 429 -9.77 -1.97 12.13
N LYS A 430 -8.57 -2.27 12.64
CA LYS A 430 -7.66 -3.33 12.20
C LYS A 430 -7.72 -4.54 13.12
N GLY A 431 -7.41 -5.72 12.59
CA GLY A 431 -7.45 -6.98 13.34
C GLY A 431 -8.82 -7.66 13.39
N LEU A 432 -9.81 -7.13 12.66
CA LEU A 432 -11.19 -7.60 12.70
C LEU A 432 -11.52 -8.50 11.51
N THR A 433 -11.84 -9.77 11.79
CA THR A 433 -12.42 -10.72 10.82
C THR A 433 -13.92 -10.43 10.62
N ASP A 434 -14.52 -10.95 9.55
CA ASP A 434 -15.95 -10.73 9.28
C ASP A 434 -16.85 -11.38 10.34
N ALA A 435 -16.43 -12.53 10.87
CA ALA A 435 -17.06 -13.18 12.02
C ALA A 435 -16.98 -12.27 13.27
N LEU A 436 -15.79 -11.72 13.56
CA LEU A 436 -15.60 -10.84 14.70
C LEU A 436 -16.41 -9.54 14.58
N LEU A 437 -16.49 -8.95 13.38
CA LEU A 437 -17.30 -7.76 13.12
C LEU A 437 -18.78 -8.02 13.38
N THR A 438 -19.28 -9.20 13.00
CA THR A 438 -20.69 -9.55 13.22
C THR A 438 -20.98 -9.72 14.70
N TRP A 439 -20.16 -10.49 15.42
CA TRP A 439 -20.29 -10.65 16.87
C TRP A 439 -20.19 -9.30 17.61
N GLN A 440 -19.16 -8.50 17.30
CA GLN A 440 -18.92 -7.20 17.92
C GLN A 440 -20.09 -6.25 17.70
N THR A 441 -20.68 -6.25 16.50
CA THR A 441 -21.83 -5.36 16.21
C THR A 441 -23.01 -5.69 17.10
N ALA A 442 -23.31 -6.98 17.33
CA ALA A 442 -24.36 -7.39 18.25
C ALA A 442 -24.01 -7.02 19.70
N ARG A 443 -22.81 -7.40 20.15
CA ARG A 443 -22.37 -7.17 21.54
C ARG A 443 -22.32 -5.69 21.92
N LEU A 444 -21.80 -4.83 21.06
CA LEU A 444 -21.76 -3.39 21.31
C LEU A 444 -23.14 -2.74 21.18
N GLY A 445 -24.05 -3.34 20.41
CA GLY A 445 -25.45 -2.94 20.39
C GLY A 445 -26.13 -3.18 21.75
N GLU A 446 -25.87 -4.32 22.40
CA GLU A 446 -26.37 -4.63 23.75
C GLU A 446 -25.83 -3.65 24.82
N LEU A 447 -24.58 -3.23 24.67
CA LEU A 447 -23.92 -2.30 25.59
C LEU A 447 -24.17 -0.82 25.24
N SER A 448 -24.97 -0.52 24.22
CA SER A 448 -25.18 0.84 23.74
C SER A 448 -25.88 1.70 24.79
N LEU A 449 -25.23 2.79 25.18
CA LEU A 449 -25.80 3.84 26.02
C LEU A 449 -26.44 4.94 25.17
N GLU A 450 -25.91 5.15 23.97
CA GLU A 450 -26.38 6.16 23.03
C GLU A 450 -26.09 5.70 21.60
N ASP A 451 -27.12 5.73 20.76
CA ASP A 451 -27.02 5.48 19.33
C ASP A 451 -27.06 6.81 18.57
N THR A 452 -26.12 7.00 17.67
CA THR A 452 -25.96 8.20 16.85
C THR A 452 -25.85 7.81 15.39
N ALA A 453 -26.11 8.76 14.49
CA ALA A 453 -26.02 8.52 13.04
C ALA A 453 -24.63 8.01 12.58
N TRP A 454 -23.57 8.24 13.36
CA TRP A 454 -22.20 7.84 13.03
C TRP A 454 -21.69 6.63 13.83
N GLY A 455 -22.38 6.19 14.88
CA GLY A 455 -21.94 5.07 15.72
C GLY A 455 -22.67 4.96 17.05
N VAL A 456 -22.15 4.12 17.93
CA VAL A 456 -22.66 3.91 19.29
C VAL A 456 -21.62 4.30 20.33
N ARG A 457 -22.07 4.90 21.43
CA ARG A 457 -21.30 4.98 22.68
C ARG A 457 -21.77 3.84 23.58
N VAL A 458 -20.83 3.12 24.20
CA VAL A 458 -21.15 1.92 24.97
C VAL A 458 -20.77 2.06 26.43
N SER A 459 -21.41 1.26 27.28
CA SER A 459 -20.98 1.04 28.66
C SER A 459 -19.54 0.48 28.65
N PRO A 460 -18.61 1.02 29.47
CA PRO A 460 -17.19 0.66 29.46
C PRO A 460 -16.95 -0.69 30.16
N GLU A 461 -17.58 -1.74 29.64
CA GLU A 461 -17.54 -3.10 30.19
C GLU A 461 -16.63 -4.04 29.39
N GLN A 462 -16.52 -3.79 28.09
CA GLN A 462 -15.85 -4.70 27.19
C GLN A 462 -14.35 -4.42 27.12
N VAL A 463 -13.54 -5.33 27.65
CA VAL A 463 -12.07 -5.29 27.53
C VAL A 463 -11.62 -5.97 26.23
N VAL A 464 -10.61 -5.37 25.59
CA VAL A 464 -10.02 -5.82 24.32
C VAL A 464 -8.50 -5.71 24.39
N GLU A 465 -7.82 -6.78 23.98
CA GLU A 465 -6.37 -6.81 23.86
C GLU A 465 -5.96 -6.15 22.53
N ILE A 466 -5.16 -5.09 22.62
CA ILE A 466 -4.75 -4.26 21.51
C ILE A 466 -3.24 -4.35 21.33
N ALA A 467 -2.81 -4.83 20.16
CA ALA A 467 -1.42 -4.76 19.77
C ALA A 467 -1.14 -3.42 19.08
N PHE A 468 0.03 -2.84 19.33
CA PHE A 468 0.44 -1.55 18.78
C PHE A 468 1.95 -1.52 18.53
N ASP A 469 2.39 -0.54 17.74
CA ASP A 469 3.79 -0.39 17.32
C ASP A 469 4.56 0.56 18.25
N GLY A 470 3.86 1.49 18.91
CA GLY A 470 4.43 2.44 19.87
C GLY A 470 3.39 3.44 20.36
N VAL A 471 3.76 4.27 21.33
CA VAL A 471 2.94 5.37 21.84
C VAL A 471 3.50 6.70 21.31
N GLN A 472 2.63 7.63 20.95
CA GLN A 472 3.05 8.95 20.46
C GLN A 472 2.22 10.07 21.08
N ARG A 473 2.77 11.28 21.12
CA ARG A 473 2.04 12.49 21.55
C ARG A 473 0.89 12.81 20.59
N SER A 474 -0.22 13.29 21.12
CA SER A 474 -1.43 13.65 20.37
C SER A 474 -2.23 14.71 21.10
N THR A 475 -2.46 15.85 20.45
CA THR A 475 -3.35 16.91 20.97
C THR A 475 -4.84 16.56 20.85
N ARG A 476 -5.18 15.47 20.15
CA ARG A 476 -6.58 15.05 19.90
C ARG A 476 -7.23 14.35 21.10
N TYR A 477 -6.44 13.76 21.98
CA TYR A 477 -6.95 12.89 23.05
C TYR A 477 -6.63 13.48 24.42
N PRO A 478 -7.47 13.23 25.44
CA PRO A 478 -7.35 13.89 26.75
C PRO A 478 -5.98 13.76 27.41
N GLU A 479 -5.34 12.59 27.28
CA GLU A 479 -4.05 12.30 27.94
C GLU A 479 -2.84 12.73 27.13
N GLY A 480 -3.04 13.45 26.03
CA GLY A 480 -1.93 13.91 25.20
C GLY A 480 -1.20 12.79 24.46
N VAL A 481 -1.73 11.56 24.44
CA VAL A 481 -1.08 10.38 23.84
C VAL A 481 -2.05 9.54 22.99
N THR A 482 -1.50 8.75 22.07
CA THR A 482 -2.26 7.78 21.26
C THR A 482 -1.41 6.59 20.83
N LEU A 483 -2.06 5.48 20.46
CA LEU A 483 -1.40 4.25 20.01
C LEU A 483 -1.13 4.27 18.50
N ARG A 484 0.12 3.99 18.10
CA ARG A 484 0.55 3.86 16.70
C ARG A 484 0.20 2.47 16.17
N PHE A 485 -0.49 2.42 15.03
CA PHE A 485 -0.88 1.18 14.34
C PHE A 485 -1.65 0.16 15.20
N ALA A 486 -2.46 0.63 16.15
CA ALA A 486 -3.31 -0.20 16.99
C ALA A 486 -4.13 -1.20 16.17
N ARG A 487 -4.18 -2.45 16.61
CA ARG A 487 -4.98 -3.54 16.03
C ARG A 487 -5.58 -4.41 17.14
N VAL A 488 -6.80 -4.87 16.94
CA VAL A 488 -7.43 -5.86 17.82
C VAL A 488 -6.69 -7.19 17.70
N VAL A 489 -6.30 -7.75 18.83
CA VAL A 489 -5.79 -9.13 18.93
C VAL A 489 -6.97 -10.05 19.24
N ARG A 490 -7.67 -9.78 20.34
CA ARG A 490 -8.85 -10.53 20.79
C ARG A 490 -9.64 -9.74 21.84
N TYR A 491 -10.88 -10.12 22.04
CA TYR A 491 -11.66 -9.65 23.20
C TYR A 491 -11.27 -10.46 24.45
N ARG A 492 -11.20 -9.78 25.60
CA ARG A 492 -10.76 -10.35 26.87
C ARG A 492 -11.96 -10.61 27.77
N GLU A 493 -12.68 -11.68 27.48
CA GLU A 493 -13.79 -12.16 28.31
C GLU A 493 -13.34 -12.56 29.72
N ASP A 494 -12.04 -12.81 29.88
CA ASP A 494 -11.35 -13.13 31.12
C ASP A 494 -10.95 -11.92 31.97
N LYS A 495 -11.16 -10.69 31.48
CA LYS A 495 -10.79 -9.46 32.19
C LYS A 495 -11.97 -8.53 32.42
N ARG A 496 -12.01 -7.93 33.59
CA ARG A 496 -12.92 -6.83 33.91
C ARG A 496 -12.34 -5.46 33.54
N PRO A 497 -13.17 -4.42 33.37
CA PRO A 497 -12.70 -3.06 33.08
C PRO A 497 -11.70 -2.51 34.11
N GLU A 498 -11.83 -2.89 35.37
CA GLU A 498 -10.93 -2.48 36.45
C GLU A 498 -9.56 -3.17 36.37
N GLU A 499 -9.37 -4.11 35.44
CA GLU A 499 -8.10 -4.80 35.15
C GLU A 499 -7.48 -4.34 33.81
N ALA A 500 -8.13 -3.38 33.14
CA ALA A 500 -7.58 -2.74 31.94
C ALA A 500 -6.35 -1.90 32.30
N ASP A 501 -5.39 -1.81 31.38
CA ASP A 501 -4.17 -1.05 31.55
C ASP A 501 -4.44 0.43 31.78
N THR A 502 -3.56 1.05 32.57
CA THR A 502 -3.74 2.43 33.03
C THR A 502 -3.15 3.44 32.05
N VAL A 503 -3.61 4.68 32.17
CA VAL A 503 -2.99 5.83 31.48
C VAL A 503 -1.51 5.95 31.82
N GLU A 504 -1.12 5.65 33.07
CA GLU A 504 0.28 5.64 33.50
C GLU A 504 1.10 4.59 32.73
N THR A 505 0.58 3.36 32.62
CA THR A 505 1.22 2.29 31.81
C THR A 505 1.43 2.74 30.37
N VAL A 506 0.42 3.37 29.76
CA VAL A 506 0.51 3.88 28.39
C VAL A 506 1.54 5.00 28.28
N THR A 507 1.55 5.93 29.22
CA THR A 507 2.43 7.11 29.20
C THR A 507 3.88 6.71 29.45
N ALA A 508 4.13 5.70 30.29
CA ALA A 508 5.47 5.14 30.52
C ALA A 508 6.08 4.52 29.25
N MET A 509 5.25 4.16 28.26
CA MET A 509 5.69 3.65 26.96
C MET A 509 5.94 4.75 25.92
N LEU A 510 5.67 6.03 26.25
CA LEU A 510 6.03 7.17 25.42
C LEU A 510 7.55 7.36 25.50
N ARG A 511 8.25 6.94 24.45
CA ARG A 511 9.70 7.14 24.29
C ARG A 511 10.00 8.41 23.53
#